data_AF-A0A3A5VJ16-F1
#
_entry.id   AF-A0A3A5VJ16-F1
#
_cell.length_a   1.000
_cell.length_b   1.000
_cell.length_c   1.000
_cell.angle_alpha   90.00
_cell.angle_beta   90.00
_cell.angle_gamma   90.00
#
_symmetry.space_group_name_H-M   'P 1'
#
loop_
_entity.id
_entity.type
_entity.pdbx_description
1 polymer ?
#
loop_
_entity_poly.entity_id
_entity_poly.type
_entity_poly.pdbx_seq_one_letter_code
_entity_poly.pdbx_strand_id
1 'polypeptide(L)'
;MDTATHALVGLICGELAPKDIKHRHLIGLGFGMLPDITNLILVHPYLGLLAGHTIPFAGGQDFIDFPQILDHWTYHVWLLSHSLLFWAIAFLPFWRRSPAAKLAAIAYASHLIADIPSHTGIYGLEPLYPIPYIFDGWFDAWLWGPGPIVLSIAITAFVYLFVRQLRKRYHWPSERILQRTT
;
A
#
# COMPACT_ATOMS: atom_id res chain seq x y z
N MET A 1 3.26 -5.96 -2.88
CA MET A 1 2.22 -6.18 -3.94
C MET A 1 2.26 -5.00 -4.94
N ASP A 2 1.46 -4.95 -6.01
CA ASP A 2 1.53 -3.83 -6.97
C ASP A 2 0.77 -2.57 -6.50
N THR A 3 1.26 -1.39 -6.92
CA THR A 3 0.74 -0.08 -6.50
C THR A 3 -0.74 0.13 -6.80
N ALA A 4 -1.24 -0.39 -7.91
CA ALA A 4 -2.65 -0.22 -8.28
C ALA A 4 -3.55 -1.05 -7.37
N THR A 5 -3.13 -2.26 -7.01
CA THR A 5 -3.84 -3.06 -6.01
C THR A 5 -3.87 -2.37 -4.65
N HIS A 6 -2.76 -1.80 -4.18
CA HIS A 6 -2.74 -1.01 -2.95
C HIS A 6 -3.63 0.23 -2.98
N ALA A 7 -3.66 0.94 -4.11
CA ALA A 7 -4.58 2.06 -4.33
C ALA A 7 -6.05 1.62 -4.20
N LEU A 8 -6.40 0.44 -4.72
CA LEU A 8 -7.75 -0.14 -4.62
C LEU A 8 -8.08 -0.57 -3.18
N VAL A 9 -7.13 -1.16 -2.44
CA VAL A 9 -7.29 -1.44 -1.00
C VAL A 9 -7.56 -0.13 -0.23
N GLY A 10 -6.80 0.91 -0.52
CA GLY A 10 -7.02 2.25 0.02
C GLY A 10 -8.41 2.82 -0.33
N LEU A 11 -8.87 2.65 -1.57
CA LEU A 11 -10.23 3.02 -1.98
C LEU A 11 -11.31 2.26 -1.19
N ILE A 12 -11.10 0.97 -0.92
CA ILE A 12 -12.00 0.17 -0.07
C ILE A 12 -12.08 0.78 1.33
N CYS A 13 -10.95 1.17 1.94
CA CYS A 13 -10.95 1.88 3.21
C CYS A 13 -11.74 3.19 3.13
N GLY A 14 -11.57 3.97 2.06
CA GLY A 14 -12.31 5.20 1.82
C GLY A 14 -13.82 4.99 1.66
N GLU A 15 -14.25 3.91 1.00
CA GLU A 15 -15.67 3.56 0.82
C GLU A 15 -16.29 3.10 2.15
N LEU A 16 -15.54 2.33 2.93
CA LEU A 16 -15.92 1.92 4.28
C LEU A 16 -15.89 3.07 5.29
N ALA A 17 -15.24 4.20 5.00
CA ALA A 17 -15.19 5.32 5.93
C ALA A 17 -16.57 6.02 6.07
N PRO A 18 -16.80 6.74 7.19
CA PRO A 18 -17.96 7.61 7.35
C PRO A 18 -18.11 8.64 6.21
N LYS A 19 -19.34 8.84 5.74
CA LYS A 19 -19.67 9.66 4.56
C LYS A 19 -19.42 11.14 4.75
N ASP A 20 -19.38 11.63 5.99
CA ASP A 20 -19.08 13.00 6.39
C ASP A 20 -17.60 13.37 6.23
N ILE A 21 -16.71 12.39 6.07
CA ILE A 21 -15.30 12.65 5.77
C ILE A 21 -15.16 13.16 4.34
N LYS A 22 -14.82 14.44 4.20
CA LYS A 22 -14.57 15.09 2.90
C LYS A 22 -13.42 14.37 2.16
N HIS A 23 -13.61 14.14 0.87
CA HIS A 23 -12.62 13.48 -0.01
C HIS A 23 -12.17 12.08 0.46
N ARG A 24 -12.96 11.35 1.25
CA ARG A 24 -12.59 10.04 1.80
C ARG A 24 -11.99 9.04 0.80
N HIS A 25 -12.50 9.01 -0.44
CA HIS A 25 -11.96 8.12 -1.48
C HIS A 25 -10.55 8.53 -1.93
N LEU A 26 -10.30 9.83 -2.12
CA LEU A 26 -8.98 10.34 -2.50
C LEU A 26 -7.96 10.15 -1.37
N ILE A 27 -8.38 10.35 -0.11
CA ILE A 27 -7.54 10.09 1.06
C ILE A 27 -7.20 8.60 1.12
N GLY A 28 -8.20 7.72 1.03
CA GLY A 28 -8.00 6.28 1.05
C GLY A 28 -7.05 5.82 -0.07
N LEU A 29 -7.35 6.19 -1.32
CA LEU A 29 -6.51 5.89 -2.48
C LEU A 29 -5.07 6.38 -2.28
N GLY A 30 -4.91 7.66 -1.97
CA GLY A 30 -3.59 8.29 -1.89
C GLY A 30 -2.72 7.68 -0.79
N PHE A 31 -3.26 7.49 0.41
CA PHE A 31 -2.50 6.90 1.51
C PHE A 31 -2.34 5.39 1.41
N GLY A 32 -3.23 4.69 0.69
CA GLY A 32 -3.06 3.27 0.38
C GLY A 32 -1.90 3.01 -0.59
N MET A 33 -1.67 3.88 -1.58
CA MET A 33 -0.56 3.74 -2.53
C MET A 33 0.73 4.48 -2.13
N LEU A 34 0.68 5.29 -1.07
CA LEU A 34 1.78 6.19 -0.69
C LEU A 34 3.13 5.46 -0.45
N PRO A 35 3.17 4.31 0.24
CA PRO A 35 4.45 3.61 0.47
C PRO A 35 5.15 3.24 -0.84
N ASP A 36 4.39 2.74 -1.82
CA ASP A 36 4.90 2.30 -3.13
C ASP A 36 5.48 3.42 -3.99
N ILE A 37 5.19 4.69 -3.69
CA ILE A 37 5.77 5.81 -4.45
C ILE A 37 7.30 5.75 -4.38
N THR A 38 7.85 5.32 -3.24
CA THR A 38 9.30 5.11 -3.09
C THR A 38 9.80 3.99 -4.01
N ASN A 39 9.02 2.92 -4.17
CA ASN A 39 9.35 1.83 -5.08
C ASN A 39 9.35 2.30 -6.55
N LEU A 40 8.27 2.98 -6.95
CA LEU A 40 8.03 3.42 -8.32
C LEU A 40 9.04 4.47 -8.80
N ILE A 41 9.46 5.38 -7.91
CA ILE A 41 10.32 6.52 -8.27
C ILE A 41 11.80 6.22 -7.99
N LEU A 42 12.12 5.38 -7.02
CA LEU A 42 13.51 5.17 -6.57
C LEU A 42 14.02 3.77 -6.93
N VAL A 43 13.36 2.72 -6.44
CA VAL A 43 13.88 1.35 -6.53
C VAL A 43 13.85 0.83 -7.97
N HIS A 44 12.68 0.78 -8.60
CA HIS A 44 12.57 0.27 -9.98
C HIS A 44 13.40 1.10 -10.99
N PRO A 45 13.43 2.44 -10.91
CA PRO A 45 14.25 3.21 -11.84
C PRO A 45 15.75 3.02 -11.66
N TYR A 46 16.24 3.00 -10.41
CA TYR A 46 17.66 2.77 -10.15
C TYR A 46 18.09 1.37 -10.57
N LEU A 47 17.30 0.35 -10.20
CA LEU A 47 17.62 -1.04 -10.58
C LEU A 47 17.53 -1.23 -12.10
N GLY A 48 16.55 -0.60 -12.75
CA GLY A 48 16.41 -0.63 -14.20
C GLY A 48 17.59 0.00 -14.93
N LEU A 49 18.13 1.09 -14.39
CA LEU A 49 19.37 1.72 -14.88
C LEU A 49 20.57 0.78 -14.70
N LEU A 50 20.70 0.15 -13.53
CA LEU A 50 21.77 -0.78 -13.23
C LEU A 50 21.78 -2.01 -14.15
N ALA A 51 20.59 -2.51 -14.48
CA ALA A 51 20.39 -3.61 -15.43
C ALA A 51 20.56 -3.20 -16.91
N GLY A 52 20.77 -1.90 -17.20
CA GLY A 52 21.03 -1.42 -18.55
C GLY A 52 19.80 -1.35 -19.45
N HIS A 53 18.58 -1.29 -18.87
CA HIS A 53 17.35 -1.14 -19.66
C HIS A 53 17.27 0.22 -20.35
N THR A 54 16.72 0.25 -21.57
CA THR A 54 16.52 1.50 -22.32
C THR A 54 15.51 2.43 -21.65
N ILE A 55 14.43 1.86 -21.12
CA ILE A 55 13.55 2.53 -20.17
C ILE A 55 14.01 2.07 -18.79
N PRO A 56 14.53 2.96 -17.93
CA PRO A 56 15.08 2.57 -16.63
C PRO A 56 13.93 2.19 -15.70
N PHE A 57 13.46 0.95 -15.82
CA PHE A 57 12.42 0.39 -14.97
C PHE A 57 12.62 -1.12 -14.86
N ALA A 58 12.93 -1.59 -13.66
CA ALA A 58 13.21 -2.99 -13.40
C ALA A 58 11.96 -3.88 -13.52
N GLY A 59 12.12 -5.06 -14.10
CA GLY A 59 11.22 -6.19 -13.97
C GLY A 59 11.66 -7.14 -12.86
N GLY A 60 10.87 -8.20 -12.61
CA GLY A 60 11.14 -9.13 -11.51
C GLY A 60 12.48 -9.87 -11.62
N GLN A 61 12.95 -10.18 -12.83
CA GLN A 61 14.24 -10.84 -13.03
C GLN A 61 15.42 -9.97 -12.60
N ASP A 62 15.32 -8.64 -12.73
CA ASP A 62 16.41 -7.74 -12.35
C ASP A 62 16.69 -7.78 -10.84
N PHE A 63 15.68 -8.06 -10.02
CA PHE A 63 15.86 -8.29 -8.58
C PHE A 63 16.62 -9.59 -8.30
N ILE A 64 16.57 -10.58 -9.17
CA ILE A 64 17.37 -11.80 -9.01
C ILE A 64 18.81 -11.55 -9.48
N ASP A 65 18.98 -10.87 -10.61
CA ASP A 65 20.27 -10.71 -11.27
C ASP A 65 21.15 -9.64 -10.58
N PHE A 66 20.53 -8.68 -9.89
CA PHE A 66 21.20 -7.54 -9.27
C PHE A 66 20.85 -7.41 -7.76
N PRO A 67 21.20 -8.40 -6.91
CA PRO A 67 20.82 -8.43 -5.50
C PRO A 67 21.47 -7.33 -4.64
N GLN A 68 22.50 -6.67 -5.16
CA GLN A 68 23.17 -5.53 -4.50
C GLN A 68 22.25 -4.30 -4.33
N ILE A 69 21.06 -4.31 -4.93
CA ILE A 69 20.00 -3.34 -4.61
C ILE A 69 19.65 -3.32 -3.12
N LEU A 70 19.77 -4.48 -2.44
CA LEU A 70 19.46 -4.63 -1.02
C LEU A 70 20.32 -3.75 -0.11
N ASP A 71 21.54 -3.43 -0.54
CA ASP A 71 22.48 -2.57 0.18
C ASP A 71 22.39 -1.09 -0.24
N HIS A 72 21.53 -0.77 -1.21
CA HIS A 72 21.43 0.57 -1.79
C HIS A 72 20.37 1.42 -1.07
N TRP A 73 20.64 2.72 -0.91
CA TRP A 73 19.76 3.63 -0.15
C TRP A 73 18.34 3.70 -0.70
N THR A 74 18.14 3.49 -2.01
CA THR A 74 16.80 3.47 -2.62
C THR A 74 15.94 2.36 -2.04
N TYR A 75 16.52 1.18 -1.79
CA TYR A 75 15.83 0.05 -1.16
C TYR A 75 15.58 0.32 0.33
N HIS A 76 16.53 0.94 1.04
CA HIS A 76 16.32 1.32 2.44
C HIS A 76 15.21 2.37 2.64
N VAL A 77 15.01 3.28 1.68
CA VAL A 77 13.86 4.20 1.69
C VAL A 77 12.55 3.44 1.48
N TRP A 78 12.55 2.41 0.64
CA TRP A 78 11.41 1.51 0.49
C TRP A 78 11.11 0.78 1.81
N LEU A 79 12.11 0.14 2.44
CA LEU A 79 11.97 -0.52 3.76
C LEU A 79 11.42 0.44 4.83
N LEU A 80 11.93 1.68 4.87
CA LEU A 80 11.43 2.69 5.80
C LEU A 80 9.94 3.00 5.58
N SER A 81 9.53 3.21 4.34
CA SER A 81 8.11 3.47 4.03
C SER A 81 7.21 2.26 4.28
N HIS A 82 7.75 1.04 4.23
CA HIS A 82 7.03 -0.21 4.49
C HIS A 82 7.18 -0.72 5.95
N SER A 83 7.65 0.15 6.84
CA SER A 83 7.83 -0.15 8.26
C SER A 83 6.59 0.24 9.08
N LEU A 84 6.10 -0.69 9.92
CA LEU A 84 5.09 -0.39 10.94
C LEU A 84 5.60 0.62 11.96
N LEU A 85 6.92 0.64 12.23
CA LEU A 85 7.53 1.63 13.10
C LEU A 85 7.44 3.04 12.50
N PHE A 86 7.75 3.19 11.21
CA PHE A 86 7.57 4.46 10.50
C PHE A 86 6.11 4.89 10.53
N TRP A 87 5.17 3.98 10.23
CA TRP A 87 3.74 4.27 10.32
C TRP A 87 3.34 4.76 11.72
N ALA A 88 3.81 4.08 12.77
CA ALA A 88 3.50 4.44 14.15
C ALA A 88 4.02 5.84 14.51
N ILE A 89 5.18 6.25 14.01
CA ILE A 89 5.75 7.57 14.28
C ILE A 89 5.12 8.66 13.40
N ALA A 90 4.86 8.37 12.13
CA ALA A 90 4.41 9.37 11.16
C ALA A 90 2.89 9.59 11.17
N PHE A 91 2.09 8.58 11.52
CA PHE A 91 0.62 8.65 11.40
C PHE A 91 -0.12 8.64 12.73
N LEU A 92 0.28 7.80 13.69
CA LEU A 92 -0.45 7.69 14.96
C LEU A 92 -0.49 9.00 15.78
N PRO A 93 0.53 9.88 15.79
CA PRO A 93 0.42 11.16 16.50
C PRO A 93 -0.74 12.04 16.01
N PHE A 94 -1.17 11.85 14.77
CA PHE A 94 -2.27 12.61 14.17
C PHE A 94 -3.63 11.91 14.30
N TRP A 95 -3.69 10.69 14.86
CA TRP A 95 -4.91 9.88 14.97
C TRP A 95 -6.08 10.62 15.63
N ARG A 96 -5.80 11.45 16.65
CA ARG A 96 -6.83 12.19 17.39
C ARG A 96 -7.21 13.53 16.74
N ARG A 97 -6.53 13.98 15.69
CA ARG A 97 -6.75 15.32 15.11
C ARG A 97 -8.01 15.42 14.26
N SER A 98 -8.31 14.42 13.45
CA SER A 98 -9.51 14.45 12.60
C SER A 98 -9.91 13.05 12.10
N PRO A 99 -11.17 12.85 11.69
CA PRO A 99 -11.59 11.64 11.01
C PRO A 99 -10.77 11.35 9.73
N ALA A 100 -10.39 12.40 8.99
CA ALA A 100 -9.54 12.28 7.81
C ALA A 100 -8.15 11.73 8.15
N ALA A 101 -7.53 12.19 9.25
CA ALA A 101 -6.23 11.68 9.69
C ALA A 101 -6.30 10.20 10.11
N LYS A 102 -7.40 9.78 10.77
CA LYS A 102 -7.66 8.37 11.06
C LYS A 102 -7.76 7.54 9.79
N LEU A 103 -8.50 8.02 8.80
CA LEU A 103 -8.63 7.33 7.52
C LEU A 103 -7.28 7.21 6.80
N ALA A 104 -6.48 8.27 6.77
CA ALA A 104 -5.13 8.23 6.20
C ALA A 104 -4.25 7.19 6.91
N ALA A 105 -4.25 7.17 8.25
CA ALA A 105 -3.51 6.20 9.03
C ALA A 105 -3.97 4.76 8.79
N ILE A 106 -5.29 4.52 8.69
CA ILE A 106 -5.86 3.19 8.39
C ILE A 106 -5.51 2.76 6.96
N ALA A 107 -5.62 3.66 5.98
CA ALA A 107 -5.30 3.35 4.58
C ALA A 107 -3.82 2.99 4.42
N TYR A 108 -2.92 3.77 5.03
CA TYR A 108 -1.49 3.44 5.04
C TYR A 108 -1.23 2.10 5.75
N ALA A 109 -1.83 1.85 6.91
CA ALA A 109 -1.68 0.57 7.60
C ALA A 109 -2.23 -0.60 6.78
N SER A 110 -3.32 -0.41 6.04
CA SER A 110 -3.93 -1.45 5.21
C SER A 110 -3.00 -1.88 4.07
N HIS A 111 -2.21 -0.95 3.54
CA HIS A 111 -1.14 -1.28 2.61
C HIS A 111 -0.11 -2.19 3.28
N LEU A 112 0.43 -1.80 4.44
CA LEU A 112 1.45 -2.58 5.15
C LEU A 112 0.96 -3.98 5.48
N ILE A 113 -0.28 -4.11 5.94
CA ILE A 113 -0.90 -5.40 6.25
C ILE A 113 -1.07 -6.26 5.00
N ALA A 114 -1.48 -5.66 3.87
CA ALA A 114 -1.62 -6.37 2.61
C ALA A 114 -0.28 -6.87 2.07
N ASP A 115 0.81 -6.19 2.44
CA ASP A 115 2.15 -6.57 2.01
C ASP A 115 2.78 -7.70 2.81
N ILE A 116 2.42 -7.88 4.09
CA ILE A 116 2.94 -8.96 4.95
C ILE A 116 2.97 -10.33 4.25
N PRO A 117 1.90 -10.81 3.59
CA PRO A 117 1.95 -12.08 2.87
C PRO A 117 2.66 -12.02 1.51
N SER A 118 2.96 -10.83 0.97
CA SER A 118 3.39 -10.62 -0.42
C SER A 118 4.89 -10.43 -0.63
N HIS A 119 5.69 -10.55 0.43
CA HIS A 119 7.14 -10.40 0.40
C HIS A 119 7.78 -11.53 1.20
N THR A 120 8.72 -12.27 0.61
CA THR A 120 9.31 -13.48 1.20
C THR A 120 10.81 -13.55 0.90
N GLY A 121 11.55 -14.34 1.68
CA GLY A 121 12.98 -14.56 1.49
C GLY A 121 13.81 -13.28 1.69
N ILE A 122 14.80 -13.08 0.81
CA ILE A 122 15.71 -11.93 0.88
C ILE A 122 15.03 -10.58 0.61
N TYR A 123 13.84 -10.61 -0.01
CA TYR A 123 12.99 -9.46 -0.26
C TYR A 123 11.80 -9.38 0.71
N GLY A 124 11.85 -10.15 1.80
CA GLY A 124 10.87 -10.08 2.88
C GLY A 124 10.77 -8.69 3.49
N LEU A 125 9.61 -8.39 4.06
CA LEU A 125 9.40 -7.10 4.72
C LEU A 125 10.22 -7.00 6.00
N GLU A 126 10.58 -5.79 6.38
CA GLU A 126 11.11 -5.48 7.71
C GLU A 126 10.14 -4.56 8.46
N PRO A 127 9.09 -5.10 9.11
CA PRO A 127 8.06 -4.27 9.76
C PRO A 127 8.59 -3.35 10.86
N LEU A 128 9.76 -3.67 11.40
CA LEU A 128 10.43 -2.93 12.46
C LEU A 128 11.71 -2.21 11.98
N TYR A 129 11.90 -2.06 10.67
CA TYR A 129 13.07 -1.37 10.10
C TYR A 129 13.36 -0.06 10.85
N PRO A 130 14.62 0.21 11.27
CA PRO A 130 15.87 -0.47 10.89
C PRO A 130 16.31 -1.64 11.81
N ILE A 131 15.41 -2.20 12.61
CA ILE A 131 15.71 -3.42 13.40
C ILE A 131 15.74 -4.61 12.42
N PRO A 132 16.83 -5.40 12.36
CA PRO A 132 17.03 -6.43 11.34
C PRO A 132 16.17 -7.67 11.63
N TYR A 133 14.88 -7.52 11.39
CA TYR A 133 13.89 -8.57 11.51
C TYR A 133 13.11 -8.65 10.20
N ILE A 134 13.46 -9.65 9.41
CA ILE A 134 12.78 -9.96 8.15
C ILE A 134 11.59 -10.85 8.47
N PHE A 135 10.41 -10.41 8.06
CA PHE A 135 9.19 -11.19 8.07
C PHE A 135 9.06 -11.94 6.75
N ASP A 136 8.92 -13.26 6.84
CA ASP A 136 8.79 -14.14 5.68
C ASP A 136 7.31 -14.36 5.33
N GLY A 137 6.89 -13.77 4.21
CA GLY A 137 5.54 -13.90 3.68
C GLY A 137 5.27 -15.23 2.98
N TRP A 138 4.25 -15.27 2.13
CA TRP A 138 3.80 -16.48 1.44
C TRP A 138 4.20 -16.52 -0.04
N PHE A 139 4.37 -15.36 -0.66
CA PHE A 139 4.76 -15.19 -2.05
C PHE A 139 5.59 -13.92 -2.21
N ASP A 140 6.28 -13.76 -3.34
CA ASP A 140 7.11 -12.59 -3.62
C ASP A 140 6.53 -11.76 -4.77
N ALA A 141 5.97 -10.60 -4.43
CA ALA A 141 5.42 -9.65 -5.39
C ALA A 141 6.49 -8.93 -6.21
N TRP A 142 7.76 -8.88 -5.76
CA TRP A 142 8.86 -8.31 -6.55
C TRP A 142 9.09 -9.09 -7.84
N LEU A 143 8.82 -10.39 -7.81
CA LEU A 143 9.05 -11.31 -8.92
C LEU A 143 7.83 -11.49 -9.83
N TRP A 144 6.75 -10.75 -9.57
CA TRP A 144 5.52 -10.88 -10.35
C TRP A 144 5.69 -10.38 -11.78
N GLY A 145 5.26 -11.20 -12.74
CA GLY A 145 5.03 -10.78 -14.12
C GLY A 145 3.68 -10.08 -14.30
N PRO A 146 3.35 -9.67 -15.54
CA PRO A 146 2.10 -8.95 -15.83
C PRO A 146 0.82 -9.73 -15.46
N GLY A 147 0.84 -11.07 -15.59
CA GLY A 147 -0.34 -11.92 -15.31
C GLY A 147 -0.83 -11.81 -13.86
N PRO A 148 0.00 -12.17 -12.86
CA PRO A 148 -0.34 -12.00 -11.44
C PRO A 148 -0.77 -10.58 -11.06
N ILE A 149 -0.12 -9.55 -11.61
CA ILE A 149 -0.45 -8.12 -11.38
C ILE A 149 -1.86 -7.80 -11.92
N VAL A 150 -2.18 -8.22 -13.14
CA VAL A 150 -3.53 -7.98 -13.69
C VAL A 150 -4.59 -8.70 -12.86
N LEU A 151 -4.29 -9.91 -12.38
CA LEU A 151 -5.20 -10.69 -11.56
C LEU A 151 -5.43 -10.05 -10.17
N SER A 152 -4.38 -9.56 -9.49
CA SER A 152 -4.50 -8.87 -8.20
C SER A 152 -5.37 -7.61 -8.32
N ILE A 153 -5.14 -6.81 -9.37
CA ILE A 153 -5.93 -5.61 -9.66
C ILE A 153 -7.39 -5.97 -9.91
N ALA A 154 -7.65 -6.96 -10.78
CA ALA A 154 -9.01 -7.36 -11.16
C ALA A 154 -9.82 -7.87 -9.96
N ILE A 155 -9.23 -8.75 -9.14
CA ILE A 155 -9.86 -9.28 -7.93
C ILE A 155 -10.16 -8.14 -6.95
N THR A 156 -9.19 -7.27 -6.71
CA THR A 156 -9.34 -6.18 -5.74
C THR A 156 -10.35 -5.13 -6.21
N ALA A 157 -10.40 -4.86 -7.52
CA ALA A 157 -11.42 -4.00 -8.13
C ALA A 157 -12.82 -4.60 -7.97
N PHE A 158 -12.98 -5.91 -8.12
CA PHE A 158 -14.25 -6.59 -7.86
C PHE A 158 -14.68 -6.44 -6.39
N VAL A 159 -13.75 -6.63 -5.45
CA VAL A 159 -14.00 -6.41 -4.01
C VAL A 159 -14.41 -4.96 -3.74
N TYR A 160 -13.72 -3.99 -4.34
CA TYR A 160 -14.09 -2.57 -4.24
C TYR A 160 -15.51 -2.31 -4.73
N LEU A 161 -15.89 -2.82 -5.90
CA LEU A 161 -17.24 -2.68 -6.44
C LEU A 161 -18.27 -3.32 -5.51
N PHE A 162 -17.98 -4.49 -4.97
CA PHE A 162 -18.86 -5.17 -4.01
C PHE A 162 -19.06 -4.34 -2.73
N VAL A 163 -17.98 -3.86 -2.11
CA VAL A 163 -18.03 -2.98 -0.93
C VAL A 163 -18.81 -1.71 -1.21
N ARG A 164 -18.62 -1.10 -2.37
CA ARG A 164 -19.37 0.09 -2.81
C ARG A 164 -20.86 -0.18 -2.92
N GLN A 165 -21.27 -1.35 -3.44
CA GLN A 165 -22.69 -1.72 -3.47
C GLN A 165 -23.26 -1.95 -2.06
N LEU A 166 -22.50 -2.57 -1.15
CA LEU A 166 -22.91 -2.73 0.24
C LEU A 166 -23.09 -1.38 0.94
N ARG A 167 -22.18 -0.43 0.74
CA ARG A 167 -22.22 0.90 1.37
C ARG A 167 -23.33 1.83 0.85
N LYS A 168 -24.07 1.42 -0.18
CA LYS A 168 -25.37 2.03 -0.53
C LYS A 168 -26.48 1.65 0.44
N ARG A 169 -26.40 0.48 1.07
CA ARG A 169 -27.43 -0.08 1.97
C ARG A 169 -27.06 0.05 3.44
N TYR A 170 -25.79 -0.12 3.77
CA TYR A 170 -25.30 -0.07 5.14
C TYR A 170 -24.71 1.29 5.46
N HIS A 171 -25.20 1.89 6.55
CA HIS A 171 -24.79 3.20 7.03
C HIS A 171 -24.15 3.09 8.42
N TRP A 172 -23.12 3.89 8.66
CA TRP A 172 -22.57 4.01 10.01
C TRP A 172 -23.57 4.68 10.95
N PRO A 173 -23.49 4.43 12.27
CA PRO A 173 -24.34 5.12 13.24
C PRO A 173 -24.30 6.65 13.10
N SER A 174 -23.13 7.23 12.82
CA SER A 174 -22.94 8.67 12.59
C SER A 174 -23.71 9.19 11.36
N GLU A 175 -23.91 8.36 10.34
CA GLU A 175 -24.61 8.73 9.10
C GLU A 175 -26.13 8.68 9.24
N ARG A 176 -26.63 7.81 10.12
CA ARG A 176 -28.08 7.66 10.36
C ARG A 176 -28.69 8.86 11.08
N ILE A 177 -27.89 9.57 11.87
CA ILE A 177 -28.34 10.76 12.60
C ILE A 177 -28.61 11.92 11.62
N LEU A 178 -27.73 12.11 10.63
CA LEU A 178 -27.89 13.13 9.59
C LEU A 178 -29.15 12.95 8.74
N GLN A 179 -29.54 11.70 8.45
CA GLN A 179 -30.75 11.39 7.67
C GLN A 179 -32.06 11.68 8.40
N ARG A 180 -32.04 11.86 9.74
CA ARG A 180 -33.25 12.18 10.52
C ARG A 180 -33.50 13.68 10.68
N THR A 181 -32.49 14.50 10.40
CA THR A 181 -32.56 15.97 10.49
C THR A 181 -32.72 16.67 9.14
N THR A 182 -32.80 15.92 8.05
CA THR A 182 -33.11 16.38 6.69
C THR A 182 -34.44 15.80 6.23
#